data_AF-A0A2D3W7U8-F1
#
_entry.id   AF-A0A2D3W7U8-F1
#
_cell.length_a   1.000
_cell.length_b   1.000
_cell.length_c   1.000
_cell.angle_alpha   90.00
_cell.angle_beta   90.00
_cell.angle_gamma   90.00
#
_symmetry.space_group_name_H-M   'P 1'
#
loop_
_entity.id
_entity.type
_entity.pdbx_description
1 polymer ?
#
loop_
_entity_poly.entity_id
_entity_poly.type
_entity_poly.pdbx_seq_one_letter_code
_entity_poly.pdbx_strand_id
1 'polypeptide(L)'
;MKSKIQAISSFLTERKERLKPEEANELNLKRIEKINFSGQIHLVENKPTKTGMIVVKKGDLVISGINVAKGALAVYEGDEDVVATIHYSSYSFDKEKIDINFLKWFLKSPAFVDALEEQTGGGIKTEIKAKKFLSL
;
A
#
# COMPACT_ATOMS: atom_id res chain seq x y z
N MET A 1 25.42 9.82 -17.07
CA MET A 1 24.50 9.67 -15.93
C MET A 1 24.80 8.32 -15.26
N LYS A 2 25.11 8.27 -13.96
CA LYS A 2 25.33 7.01 -13.23
C LYS A 2 24.06 6.66 -12.46
N SER A 3 23.39 5.58 -12.83
CA SER A 3 22.32 4.99 -12.02
C SER A 3 22.94 4.13 -10.91
N LYS A 4 22.24 4.02 -9.77
CA LYS A 4 22.62 3.17 -8.64
C LYS A 4 21.41 2.34 -8.24
N ILE A 5 21.61 1.04 -8.04
CA ILE A 5 20.58 0.15 -7.50
C ILE A 5 20.40 0.46 -6.01
N GLN A 6 19.16 0.66 -5.59
CA GLN A 6 18.79 0.94 -4.21
C GLN A 6 17.53 0.16 -3.86
N ALA A 7 17.47 -0.36 -2.64
CA ALA A 7 16.26 -0.99 -2.12
C ALA A 7 15.15 0.06 -1.93
N ILE A 8 13.90 -0.37 -2.04
CA ILE A 8 12.70 0.45 -1.83
C ILE A 8 12.69 1.08 -0.42
N SER A 9 13.21 0.36 0.59
CA SER A 9 13.41 0.88 1.95
C SER A 9 14.30 2.11 2.06
N SER A 10 15.09 2.46 1.04
CA SER A 10 15.91 3.67 1.05
C SER A 10 15.10 4.97 0.92
N PHE A 11 13.86 4.88 0.42
CA PHE A 11 12.97 6.02 0.20
C PHE A 11 11.53 5.79 0.66
N LEU A 12 11.12 4.56 1.01
CA LEU A 12 9.82 4.26 1.64
C LEU A 12 9.99 3.81 3.09
N THR A 13 9.07 4.25 3.95
CA THR A 13 8.94 3.78 5.33
C THR A 13 7.52 3.29 5.60
N GLU A 14 7.37 2.03 6.02
CA GLU A 14 6.06 1.47 6.38
C GLU A 14 5.48 2.16 7.62
N ARG A 15 4.21 2.54 7.54
CA ARG A 15 3.43 2.94 8.70
C ARG A 15 3.00 1.70 9.50
N LYS A 16 3.58 1.55 10.68
CA LYS A 16 3.33 0.39 11.57
C LYS A 16 2.13 0.55 12.49
N GLU A 17 1.52 1.73 12.49
CA GLU A 17 0.35 2.06 13.29
C GLU A 17 -0.81 1.12 12.95
N ARG A 18 -1.36 0.47 13.99
CA ARG A 18 -2.45 -0.49 13.87
C ARG A 18 -3.45 -0.28 14.98
N LEU A 19 -4.72 -0.40 14.63
CA LEU A 19 -5.84 -0.35 15.56
C LEU A 19 -6.37 -1.76 15.77
N LYS A 20 -6.73 -2.08 17.01
CA LYS A 20 -7.52 -3.27 17.32
C LYS A 20 -8.95 -3.09 16.79
N PRO A 21 -9.71 -4.19 16.58
CA PRO A 21 -11.08 -4.09 16.08
C PRO A 21 -11.96 -3.16 16.92
N GLU A 22 -11.84 -3.21 18.25
CA GLU A 22 -12.63 -2.42 19.18
C GLU A 22 -12.34 -0.92 18.98
N GLU A 23 -11.06 -0.53 19.01
CA GLU A 23 -10.59 0.84 18.77
C GLU A 23 -11.03 1.34 17.38
N ALA A 24 -10.88 0.51 16.34
CA ALA A 24 -11.26 0.89 14.97
C ALA A 24 -12.77 1.11 14.82
N ASN A 25 -13.60 0.38 15.56
CA ASN A 25 -15.05 0.53 15.54
C ASN A 25 -15.53 1.73 16.39
N GLU A 26 -14.77 2.15 17.39
CA GLU A 26 -15.07 3.33 18.22
C GLU A 26 -14.72 4.65 17.52
N LEU A 27 -13.60 4.69 16.79
CA LEU A 27 -13.10 5.91 16.14
C LEU A 27 -13.94 6.36 14.93
N ASN A 28 -14.86 5.53 14.43
CA ASN A 28 -15.74 5.82 13.28
C ASN A 28 -14.99 6.35 12.03
N LEU A 29 -13.73 5.95 11.83
CA LEU A 29 -12.94 6.33 10.65
C LEU A 29 -13.49 5.68 9.38
N LYS A 30 -13.41 6.39 8.25
CA LYS A 30 -13.73 5.78 6.95
C LYS A 30 -12.75 4.66 6.66
N ARG A 31 -13.23 3.62 6.00
CA ARG A 31 -12.43 2.45 5.63
C ARG A 31 -12.15 2.43 4.13
N ILE A 32 -10.92 2.12 3.74
CA ILE A 32 -10.60 1.73 2.36
C ILE A 32 -11.25 0.37 2.10
N GLU A 33 -12.27 0.37 1.24
CA GLU A 33 -12.91 -0.86 0.78
C GLU A 33 -12.05 -1.53 -0.30
N LYS A 34 -11.66 -0.74 -1.31
CA LYS A 34 -10.79 -1.20 -2.39
C LYS A 34 -10.00 -0.04 -2.99
N ILE A 35 -8.84 -0.38 -3.55
CA ILE A 35 -8.17 0.43 -4.56
C ILE A 35 -8.38 -0.31 -5.88
N ASN A 36 -9.01 0.34 -6.86
CA ASN A 36 -9.19 -0.30 -8.17
C ASN A 36 -7.87 -0.31 -8.97
N PHE A 37 -7.85 -0.98 -10.12
CA PHE A 37 -6.64 -1.14 -10.93
C PHE A 37 -6.16 0.17 -11.60
N SER A 38 -7.04 1.18 -11.72
CA SER A 38 -6.65 2.52 -12.15
C SER A 38 -6.00 3.34 -11.02
N GLY A 39 -6.06 2.88 -9.76
CA GLY A 39 -5.52 3.57 -8.60
C GLY A 39 -6.50 4.53 -7.92
N GLN A 40 -7.81 4.36 -8.13
CA GLN A 40 -8.84 5.08 -7.40
C GLN A 40 -9.12 4.38 -6.06
N ILE A 41 -9.11 5.15 -4.97
CA ILE A 41 -9.45 4.69 -3.63
C ILE A 41 -10.98 4.80 -3.44
N HIS A 42 -11.61 3.70 -3.05
CA HIS A 42 -13.02 3.68 -2.66
C HIS A 42 -13.13 3.55 -1.14
N LEU A 43 -13.76 4.54 -0.52
CA LEU A 43 -14.00 4.59 0.92
C LEU A 43 -15.42 4.15 1.25
N VAL A 44 -15.58 3.57 2.43
CA VAL A 44 -16.87 3.20 3.00
C VAL A 44 -16.93 3.69 4.45
N GLU A 45 -18.08 4.22 4.84
CA GLU A 45 -18.36 4.69 6.20
C GLU A 45 -19.08 3.59 6.99
N ASN A 46 -19.00 3.66 8.33
CA ASN A 46 -19.80 2.81 9.23
C ASN A 46 -19.69 1.30 8.94
N LYS A 47 -18.51 0.82 8.52
CA LYS A 47 -18.27 -0.60 8.24
C LYS A 47 -17.49 -1.26 9.38
N PRO A 48 -18.16 -1.93 10.33
CA PRO A 48 -17.47 -2.53 11.46
C PRO A 48 -16.50 -3.62 11.03
N THR A 49 -15.48 -3.84 11.84
CA THR A 49 -14.45 -4.85 11.63
C THR A 49 -14.34 -5.79 12.84
N LYS A 50 -13.95 -7.04 12.56
CA LYS A 50 -13.55 -8.04 13.57
C LYS A 50 -12.05 -8.33 13.55
N THR A 51 -11.31 -7.66 12.67
CA THR A 51 -9.86 -7.84 12.51
C THR A 51 -9.16 -6.50 12.70
N GLY A 52 -7.89 -6.56 13.09
CA GLY A 52 -7.07 -5.36 13.18
C GLY A 52 -7.01 -4.59 11.87
N MET A 53 -6.80 -3.29 11.96
CA MET A 53 -6.74 -2.38 10.83
C MET A 53 -5.42 -1.62 10.85
N ILE A 54 -4.90 -1.29 9.69
CA ILE A 54 -3.81 -0.33 9.55
C ILE A 54 -4.40 1.08 9.48
N VAL A 55 -3.66 2.07 9.95
CA VAL A 55 -3.98 3.49 9.74
C VAL A 55 -3.30 3.96 8.46
N VAL A 56 -3.98 4.81 7.71
CA VAL A 56 -3.52 5.45 6.47
C VAL A 56 -3.71 6.94 6.62
N LYS A 57 -2.66 7.72 6.33
CA LYS A 57 -2.68 9.18 6.47
C LYS A 57 -2.49 9.88 5.14
N LYS A 58 -2.86 11.15 5.09
CA LYS A 58 -2.68 12.00 3.92
C LYS A 58 -1.22 11.97 3.42
N GLY A 59 -1.05 11.76 2.12
CA GLY A 59 0.24 11.66 1.46
C GLY A 59 0.90 10.29 1.54
N ASP A 60 0.28 9.29 2.17
CA ASP A 60 0.81 7.93 2.15
C ASP A 60 0.61 7.27 0.78
N LEU A 61 1.62 6.50 0.34
CA LEU A 61 1.43 5.48 -0.69
C LEU A 61 0.75 4.26 -0.07
N VAL A 62 -0.45 3.94 -0.55
CA VAL A 62 -1.24 2.79 -0.10
C VAL A 62 -1.20 1.70 -1.16
N ILE A 63 -0.88 0.48 -0.75
CA ILE A 63 -0.74 -0.67 -1.64
C ILE A 63 -1.66 -1.79 -1.17
N SER A 64 -2.44 -2.36 -2.08
CA SER A 64 -3.11 -3.64 -1.85
C SER A 64 -2.12 -4.78 -2.05
N GLY A 65 -1.70 -5.45 -0.97
CA GLY A 65 -0.74 -6.55 -1.06
C GLY A 65 -1.20 -7.68 -1.98
N ILE A 66 -2.51 -7.88 -2.12
CA ILE A 66 -3.12 -8.93 -2.97
C ILE A 66 -3.20 -8.51 -4.45
N ASN A 67 -3.41 -7.22 -4.74
CA ASN A 67 -3.75 -6.74 -6.08
C ASN A 67 -2.76 -5.72 -6.66
N VAL A 68 -1.62 -5.48 -6.01
CA VAL A 68 -0.62 -4.48 -6.44
C VAL A 68 -0.10 -4.77 -7.86
N ALA A 69 0.12 -6.04 -8.21
CA ALA A 69 0.54 -6.44 -9.54
C ALA A 69 -0.47 -6.04 -10.64
N LYS A 70 -1.76 -5.89 -10.27
CA LYS A 70 -2.83 -5.40 -11.15
C LYS A 70 -3.00 -3.88 -11.08
N GLY A 71 -2.13 -3.18 -10.35
CA GLY A 71 -2.15 -1.72 -10.23
C GLY A 71 -3.00 -1.17 -9.08
N ALA A 72 -3.43 -2.00 -8.12
CA ALA A 72 -4.20 -1.58 -6.95
C ALA A 72 -3.32 -0.86 -5.89
N LEU A 73 -2.88 0.34 -6.26
CA LEU A 73 -2.06 1.23 -5.43
C LEU A 73 -2.38 2.70 -5.74
N ALA A 74 -2.29 3.56 -4.73
CA ALA A 74 -2.62 4.97 -4.84
C ALA A 74 -1.93 5.80 -3.75
N VAL A 75 -1.79 7.10 -3.97
CA VAL A 75 -1.48 8.03 -2.89
C VAL A 75 -2.80 8.45 -2.26
N TYR A 76 -2.91 8.38 -0.94
CA TYR A 76 -4.10 8.84 -0.24
C TYR A 76 -4.06 10.36 -0.06
N GLU A 77 -5.01 11.06 -0.67
CA GLU A 77 -5.06 12.54 -0.68
C GLU A 77 -6.18 13.12 0.22
N GLY A 78 -6.94 12.26 0.91
CA GLY A 78 -8.01 12.71 1.80
C GLY A 78 -7.46 13.40 3.05
N ASP A 79 -8.26 14.30 3.62
CA ASP A 79 -7.85 15.13 4.76
C ASP A 79 -7.95 14.42 6.11
N GLU A 80 -8.81 13.41 6.22
CA GLU A 80 -9.00 12.60 7.42
C GLU A 80 -8.18 11.31 7.35
N ASP A 81 -7.68 10.86 8.50
CA ASP A 81 -7.07 9.53 8.62
C ASP A 81 -8.12 8.45 8.29
N VAL A 82 -7.71 7.40 7.58
CA VAL A 82 -8.59 6.27 7.23
C VAL A 82 -7.97 4.96 7.64
N VAL A 83 -8.80 3.92 7.68
CA VAL A 83 -8.37 2.58 8.04
C VAL A 83 -8.42 1.63 6.85
N ALA A 84 -7.51 0.67 6.80
CA ALA A 84 -7.55 -0.41 5.82
C ALA A 84 -7.29 -1.76 6.49
N THR A 85 -7.70 -2.84 5.83
CA THR A 85 -7.43 -4.19 6.36
C THR A 85 -5.94 -4.50 6.34
N ILE A 86 -5.52 -5.50 7.11
CA ILE A 86 -4.11 -5.96 7.17
C ILE A 86 -3.53 -6.45 5.83
N HIS A 87 -4.35 -6.61 4.79
CA HIS A 87 -3.90 -6.96 3.43
C HIS A 87 -3.46 -5.74 2.62
N TYR A 88 -3.59 -4.56 3.20
CA TYR A 88 -2.98 -3.33 2.72
C TYR A 88 -1.72 -3.04 3.51
N SER A 89 -0.88 -2.21 2.92
CA SER A 89 0.22 -1.52 3.58
C SER A 89 0.22 -0.05 3.19
N SER A 90 0.68 0.80 4.11
CA SER A 90 0.77 2.25 3.92
C SER A 90 2.20 2.71 4.14
N TYR A 91 2.69 3.61 3.31
CA TYR A 91 4.08 4.07 3.35
C TYR A 91 4.16 5.59 3.26
N SER A 92 4.95 6.20 4.15
CA SER A 92 5.49 7.52 3.87
C SER A 92 6.68 7.40 2.92
N PHE A 93 6.95 8.45 2.14
CA PHE A 93 8.04 8.46 1.18
C PHE A 93 8.81 9.78 1.17
N ASP A 94 10.11 9.68 0.90
CA ASP A 94 11.03 10.80 0.81
C ASP A 94 10.98 11.44 -0.59
N LYS A 95 10.27 12.57 -0.71
CA LYS A 95 10.06 13.28 -1.98
C LYS A 95 11.36 13.81 -2.60
N GLU A 96 12.45 13.93 -1.84
CA GLU A 96 13.75 14.35 -2.37
C GLU A 96 14.49 13.19 -3.05
N LYS A 97 14.14 11.94 -2.70
CA LYS A 97 14.76 10.73 -3.24
C LYS A 97 13.95 10.04 -4.32
N ILE A 98 12.63 10.18 -4.31
CA ILE A 98 11.75 9.48 -5.23
C ILE A 98 10.62 10.39 -5.76
N ASP A 99 10.41 10.35 -7.08
CA ASP A 99 9.18 10.82 -7.68
C ASP A 99 8.11 9.72 -7.54
N ILE A 100 7.03 10.03 -6.82
CA ILE A 100 5.96 9.08 -6.56
C ILE A 100 5.23 8.63 -7.83
N ASN A 101 5.14 9.48 -8.86
CA ASN A 101 4.51 9.10 -10.12
C ASN A 101 5.39 8.11 -10.89
N PHE A 102 6.71 8.31 -10.86
CA PHE A 102 7.66 7.33 -11.39
C PHE A 102 7.54 6.00 -10.64
N LEU A 103 7.51 6.01 -9.31
CA LEU A 103 7.36 4.78 -8.53
C LEU A 103 6.04 4.07 -8.86
N LYS A 104 4.92 4.77 -8.90
CA LYS A 104 3.62 4.20 -9.28
C LYS A 104 3.64 3.58 -10.68
N TRP A 105 4.32 4.21 -11.63
CA TRP A 105 4.51 3.67 -12.97
C TRP A 105 5.40 2.42 -12.96
N PHE A 106 6.53 2.47 -12.25
CA PHE A 106 7.46 1.36 -12.12
C PHE A 106 6.82 0.12 -11.49
N LEU A 107 6.05 0.30 -10.41
CA LEU A 107 5.33 -0.79 -9.72
C LEU A 107 4.26 -1.47 -10.60
N LYS A 108 3.86 -0.83 -11.70
CA LYS A 108 2.93 -1.38 -12.71
C LYS A 108 3.66 -1.89 -13.96
N SER A 109 4.98 -1.75 -14.02
CA SER A 109 5.76 -2.18 -15.19
C SER A 109 5.79 -3.72 -15.28
N PRO A 110 5.77 -4.29 -16.50
CA PRO A 110 5.88 -5.75 -16.67
C PRO A 110 7.09 -6.31 -15.94
N ALA A 111 8.26 -5.67 -16.06
CA ALA A 111 9.49 -6.10 -15.40
C ALA A 111 9.35 -6.22 -13.86
N PHE A 112 8.65 -5.29 -13.21
CA PHE A 112 8.44 -5.37 -11.77
C PHE A 112 7.37 -6.42 -11.42
N VAL A 113 6.30 -6.52 -12.20
CA VAL A 113 5.26 -7.53 -12.01
C VAL A 113 5.84 -8.94 -12.17
N ASP A 114 6.62 -9.19 -13.22
CA ASP A 114 7.29 -10.46 -13.47
C ASP A 114 8.23 -10.82 -12.30
N ALA A 115 9.04 -9.84 -11.85
CA ALA A 115 9.93 -10.02 -10.70
C ALA A 115 9.18 -10.30 -9.38
N LEU A 116 7.96 -9.78 -9.22
CA LEU A 116 7.10 -10.10 -8.09
C LEU A 116 6.48 -11.51 -8.22
N GLU A 117 6.05 -11.90 -9.42
CA GLU A 117 5.46 -13.22 -9.68
C GLU A 117 6.48 -14.34 -9.48
N GLU A 118 7.71 -14.18 -9.98
CA GLU A 118 8.82 -15.11 -9.75
C GLU A 118 9.10 -15.34 -8.26
N GLN A 119 9.04 -14.27 -7.46
CA GLN A 119 9.32 -14.33 -6.03
C GLN A 119 8.17 -14.89 -5.19
N THR A 120 6.96 -14.93 -5.75
CA THR A 120 5.76 -15.37 -5.03
C THR A 120 5.28 -16.75 -5.45
N GLY A 121 5.96 -17.41 -6.40
CA GLY A 121 5.83 -18.84 -6.68
C GLY A 121 4.59 -19.22 -7.49
N GLY A 122 4.00 -18.30 -8.26
CA GLY A 122 2.91 -18.60 -9.21
C GLY A 122 1.58 -19.09 -8.59
N GLY A 123 1.38 -18.93 -7.28
CA GLY A 123 0.14 -19.32 -6.59
C GLY A 123 -1.03 -18.36 -6.86
N ILE A 124 -2.27 -18.88 -6.79
CA ILE A 124 -3.53 -18.18 -7.13
C ILE A 124 -3.79 -16.89 -6.30
N LYS A 125 -3.10 -16.70 -5.15
CA LYS A 125 -3.20 -15.49 -4.31
C LYS A 125 -1.87 -15.19 -3.63
N THR A 126 -1.03 -14.40 -4.28
CA THR A 126 0.24 -13.97 -3.73
C THR A 126 0.09 -12.58 -3.11
N GLU A 127 0.10 -12.53 -1.77
CA GLU A 127 0.07 -11.27 -1.04
C GLU A 127 1.50 -10.79 -0.77
N ILE A 128 1.86 -9.62 -1.31
CA ILE A 128 3.16 -9.01 -1.04
C ILE A 128 3.12 -8.32 0.33
N LYS A 129 3.90 -8.86 1.26
CA LYS A 129 4.07 -8.30 2.60
C LYS A 129 5.04 -7.13 2.58
N ALA A 130 4.80 -6.12 3.42
CA ALA A 130 5.62 -4.91 3.47
C ALA A 130 7.11 -5.16 3.68
N LYS A 131 7.49 -6.09 4.57
CA LYS A 131 8.90 -6.48 4.77
C LYS A 131 9.57 -6.94 3.48
N LYS A 132 8.86 -7.73 2.66
CA LYS A 132 9.38 -8.23 1.39
C LYS A 132 9.45 -7.10 0.36
N PHE A 133 8.39 -6.32 0.22
CA PHE A 133 8.35 -5.16 -0.68
C PHE A 133 9.48 -4.17 -0.43
N LEU A 134 9.72 -3.79 0.83
CA LEU A 134 10.76 -2.84 1.20
C LEU A 134 12.20 -3.36 0.98
N SER A 135 12.36 -4.68 0.83
CA SER A 135 13.66 -5.34 0.59
C SER A 135 14.02 -5.51 -0.88
N LEU A 136 13.05 -5.32 -1.79
CA LEU A 136 13.29 -5.23 -3.23
C LEU A 136 14.04 -3.94 -3.54
#